data_AF-A0A108U6K9-F1
#
_entry.id   AF-A0A108U6K9-F1
#
_cell.length_a   1.000
_cell.length_b   1.000
_cell.length_c   1.000
_cell.angle_alpha   90.00
_cell.angle_beta   90.00
_cell.angle_gamma   90.00
#
_symmetry.space_group_name_H-M   'P 1'
#
loop_
_entity.id
_entity.type
_entity.pdbx_description
1 polymer ?
#
loop_
_entity_poly.entity_id
_entity_poly.type
_entity_poly.pdbx_seq_one_letter_code
_entity_poly.pdbx_strand_id
1 'polypeptide(L)'
;MNKPTAAGTAATRKRAATKKTTKSASKPTASATESTRRRAAPRAVLLTGFAPFGGESDNPSWDAVRLLDGEIVASHRIATRCLSVAFDQSLRELDDAISALRPALVLCVGQAGGRAQLSIERIAINVDDARIPDNLGAQPIDRAIAADGPAAYFSDLPIKAMLAAVRAAGIPAEISQTAGTYVCNHVFYGLMHRLHERDDTAGVRGGFVHIPYSPAQAARHPGVASLAIETVAQGLRVALEAALTTRTDRRIAAGAEH
;
A
#
# COMPACT_ATOMS: atom_id res chain seq x y z
N MET A 1 67.41 -45.26 -21.12
CA MET A 1 67.62 -43.96 -20.44
C MET A 1 67.68 -44.20 -18.93
N ASN A 2 68.06 -43.20 -18.11
CA ASN A 2 68.61 -43.42 -16.77
C ASN A 2 67.59 -43.43 -15.60
N LYS A 3 67.85 -44.37 -14.67
CA LYS A 3 67.77 -44.40 -13.18
C LYS A 3 66.79 -43.54 -12.32
N PRO A 4 66.56 -43.92 -11.03
CA PRO A 4 65.47 -43.38 -10.18
C PRO A 4 65.89 -42.83 -8.78
N THR A 5 64.89 -42.31 -8.03
CA THR A 5 64.72 -42.31 -6.54
C THR A 5 65.81 -41.85 -5.56
N ALA A 6 65.51 -40.81 -4.75
CA ALA A 6 65.75 -40.64 -3.29
C ALA A 6 65.12 -39.28 -2.83
N ALA A 7 64.56 -38.99 -1.64
CA ALA A 7 64.57 -39.52 -0.25
C ALA A 7 65.71 -38.97 0.67
N GLY A 8 65.37 -38.20 1.72
CA GLY A 8 66.32 -37.61 2.70
C GLY A 8 65.64 -36.83 3.85
N THR A 9 66.29 -36.71 5.02
CA THR A 9 65.64 -36.32 6.31
C THR A 9 66.61 -35.63 7.31
N ALA A 10 66.08 -34.75 8.21
CA ALA A 10 66.72 -34.13 9.41
C ALA A 10 67.82 -33.06 9.16
N ALA A 11 67.99 -31.92 9.87
CA ALA A 11 67.84 -31.48 11.29
C ALA A 11 69.10 -31.77 12.17
N THR A 12 69.50 -31.01 13.21
CA THR A 12 68.78 -30.14 14.19
C THR A 12 69.76 -29.22 15.01
N ARG A 13 69.25 -28.25 15.81
CA ARG A 13 69.90 -27.48 16.95
C ARG A 13 70.63 -26.15 16.55
N LYS A 14 70.94 -25.17 17.43
CA LYS A 14 71.02 -25.07 18.93
C LYS A 14 70.71 -23.63 19.48
N ARG A 15 70.84 -23.43 20.82
CA ARG A 15 70.46 -22.26 21.70
C ARG A 15 71.34 -20.98 21.51
N ALA A 16 71.19 -19.80 22.17
CA ALA A 16 70.51 -19.41 23.44
C ALA A 16 70.24 -17.87 23.62
N ALA A 17 69.33 -17.51 24.56
CA ALA A 17 69.26 -16.36 25.53
C ALA A 17 69.84 -14.94 25.22
N THR A 18 69.44 -13.78 25.80
CA THR A 18 68.48 -13.40 26.88
C THR A 18 68.18 -11.88 26.83
N LYS A 19 66.97 -11.41 27.21
CA LYS A 19 66.76 -10.20 28.05
C LYS A 19 65.29 -9.98 28.46
N LYS A 20 65.08 -9.29 29.59
CA LYS A 20 63.77 -8.85 30.11
C LYS A 20 63.35 -7.51 29.49
N THR A 21 62.06 -7.32 29.24
CA THR A 21 61.37 -6.02 29.36
C THR A 21 59.99 -6.27 30.01
N THR A 22 59.51 -5.30 30.78
CA THR A 22 58.25 -5.38 31.54
C THR A 22 57.09 -4.77 30.76
N LYS A 23 55.89 -5.35 30.87
CA LYS A 23 54.64 -4.67 30.56
C LYS A 23 53.51 -5.19 31.44
N SER A 24 52.58 -4.29 31.78
CA SER A 24 51.51 -4.54 32.75
C SER A 24 50.47 -5.55 32.24
N ALA A 25 49.89 -6.33 33.14
CA ALA A 25 48.80 -7.25 32.86
C ALA A 25 47.46 -6.68 33.35
N SER A 26 46.79 -5.88 32.51
CA SER A 26 45.38 -5.54 32.70
C SER A 26 44.50 -6.69 32.20
N LYS A 27 43.64 -7.24 33.06
CA LYS A 27 42.58 -8.19 32.65
C LYS A 27 41.61 -7.51 31.67
N PRO A 28 40.97 -8.27 30.77
CA PRO A 28 40.09 -7.70 29.76
C PRO A 28 38.82 -7.11 30.38
N THR A 29 38.52 -5.86 30.05
CA THR A 29 37.15 -5.36 30.12
C THR A 29 36.30 -6.10 29.08
N ALA A 30 35.10 -6.54 29.48
CA ALA A 30 34.19 -7.20 28.55
C ALA A 30 33.74 -6.19 27.48
N SER A 31 34.11 -6.45 26.22
CA SER A 31 33.57 -5.69 25.09
C SER A 31 32.12 -6.14 24.88
N ALA A 32 31.20 -5.48 25.57
CA ALA A 32 29.78 -5.58 25.30
C ALA A 32 29.50 -4.88 23.95
N THR A 33 29.71 -5.61 22.85
CA THR A 33 29.27 -5.23 21.51
C THR A 33 27.75 -5.39 21.40
N GLU A 34 27.02 -4.64 22.22
CA GLU A 34 25.58 -4.45 22.11
C GLU A 34 25.31 -3.64 20.84
N SER A 35 25.30 -4.37 19.72
CA SER A 35 25.08 -3.82 18.39
C SER A 35 23.64 -3.33 18.30
N THR A 36 23.46 -2.06 18.64
CA THR A 36 22.25 -1.30 18.39
C THR A 36 22.02 -1.24 16.88
N ARG A 37 21.40 -2.29 16.33
CA ARG A 37 20.83 -2.30 14.98
C ARG A 37 19.86 -1.13 14.90
N ARG A 38 20.36 0.00 14.40
CA ARG A 38 19.63 1.23 14.11
C ARG A 38 18.41 0.86 13.27
N ARG A 39 17.27 0.70 13.95
CA ARG A 39 16.03 0.16 13.39
C ARG A 39 15.65 1.02 12.21
N ALA A 40 15.67 0.42 11.01
CA ALA A 40 15.35 1.16 9.79
C ALA A 40 13.98 1.81 9.93
N ALA A 41 13.85 3.04 9.42
CA ALA A 41 12.57 3.75 9.46
C ALA A 41 11.49 2.89 8.79
N PRO A 42 10.27 2.79 9.38
CA PRO A 42 9.19 2.00 8.81
C PRO A 42 8.88 2.49 7.39
N ARG A 43 8.78 1.56 6.43
CA ARG A 43 8.41 1.92 5.04
C ARG A 43 7.03 2.56 5.03
N ALA A 44 6.82 3.54 4.17
CA ALA A 44 5.52 4.19 4.03
C ALA A 44 4.48 3.26 3.39
N VAL A 45 3.23 3.48 3.76
CA VAL A 45 2.03 3.08 3.00
C VAL A 45 1.31 4.36 2.63
N LEU A 46 1.01 4.54 1.35
CA LEU A 46 0.19 5.66 0.91
C LEU A 46 -1.28 5.24 1.02
N LEU A 47 -2.05 5.99 1.80
CA LEU A 47 -3.50 5.81 1.93
C LEU A 47 -4.19 7.11 1.47
N THR A 48 -5.00 7.07 0.42
CA THR A 48 -5.65 8.28 -0.11
C THR A 48 -7.15 8.29 0.16
N GLY A 49 -7.69 9.47 0.40
CA GLY A 49 -9.12 9.77 0.36
C GLY A 49 -9.36 10.99 -0.52
N PHE A 50 -10.61 11.36 -0.76
CA PHE A 50 -10.96 12.47 -1.65
C PHE A 50 -11.51 13.70 -0.92
N ALA A 51 -11.33 14.87 -1.51
CA ALA A 51 -11.98 16.12 -1.08
C ALA A 51 -13.53 16.04 -1.20
N PRO A 52 -14.29 16.93 -0.53
CA PRO A 52 -15.74 17.04 -0.71
C PRO A 52 -16.13 17.32 -2.17
N PHE A 53 -17.29 16.81 -2.60
CA PHE A 53 -17.78 16.96 -3.98
C PHE A 53 -19.32 16.90 -4.03
N GLY A 54 -19.91 17.23 -5.18
CA GLY A 54 -21.35 17.02 -5.42
C GLY A 54 -22.29 17.83 -4.52
N GLY A 55 -21.80 18.91 -3.88
CA GLY A 55 -22.52 19.71 -2.89
C GLY A 55 -22.35 19.26 -1.44
N GLU A 56 -21.62 18.18 -1.18
CA GLU A 56 -21.25 17.77 0.18
C GLU A 56 -20.18 18.68 0.79
N SER A 57 -20.24 18.92 2.10
CA SER A 57 -19.23 19.67 2.86
C SER A 57 -18.11 18.79 3.42
N ASP A 58 -18.36 17.48 3.50
CA ASP A 58 -17.49 16.44 4.05
C ASP A 58 -17.22 15.37 2.98
N ASN A 59 -16.25 14.48 3.23
CA ASN A 59 -16.07 13.29 2.40
C ASN A 59 -15.63 12.13 3.30
N PRO A 60 -16.48 11.11 3.51
CA PRO A 60 -16.19 9.97 4.36
C PRO A 60 -14.87 9.26 4.03
N SER A 61 -14.40 9.34 2.78
CA SER A 61 -13.13 8.73 2.38
C SER A 61 -11.94 9.48 2.97
N TRP A 62 -11.92 10.81 2.90
CA TRP A 62 -10.90 11.61 3.57
C TRP A 62 -11.04 11.55 5.09
N ASP A 63 -12.27 11.62 5.60
CA ASP A 63 -12.54 11.56 7.03
C ASP A 63 -12.15 10.23 7.69
N ALA A 64 -12.32 9.10 7.00
CA ALA A 64 -11.87 7.80 7.50
C ALA A 64 -10.35 7.63 7.41
N VAL A 65 -9.70 8.02 6.30
CA VAL A 65 -8.24 7.81 6.17
C VAL A 65 -7.44 8.73 7.09
N ARG A 66 -7.87 9.98 7.30
CA ARG A 66 -7.12 10.95 8.11
C ARG A 66 -7.03 10.59 9.60
N LEU A 67 -7.91 9.73 10.10
CA LEU A 67 -7.81 9.15 11.45
C LEU A 67 -6.62 8.19 11.60
N LEU A 68 -6.12 7.63 10.49
CA LEU A 68 -5.03 6.66 10.46
C LEU A 68 -3.65 7.30 10.16
N ASP A 69 -3.56 8.63 10.03
CA ASP A 69 -2.29 9.25 9.62
C ASP A 69 -1.18 9.01 10.65
N GLY A 70 -0.04 8.55 10.14
CA GLY A 70 1.14 8.32 10.94
C GLY A 70 1.12 7.08 11.83
N GLU A 71 0.01 6.33 11.86
CA GLU A 71 -0.09 5.04 12.54
C GLU A 71 0.95 4.03 12.02
N ILE A 72 1.27 3.05 12.85
CA ILE A 72 2.05 1.87 12.46
C ILE A 72 1.12 0.66 12.29
N VAL A 73 1.24 -0.03 11.15
CA VAL A 73 0.54 -1.28 10.83
C VAL A 73 1.51 -2.23 10.13
N ALA A 74 1.60 -3.49 10.56
CA ALA A 74 2.56 -4.48 10.03
C ALA A 74 4.00 -3.95 9.80
N SER A 75 4.54 -3.16 10.75
CA SER A 75 5.85 -2.46 10.67
C SER A 75 6.02 -1.40 9.56
N HIS A 76 4.93 -0.96 8.93
CA HIS A 76 4.88 0.14 7.97
C HIS A 76 4.20 1.37 8.62
N ARG A 77 4.52 2.58 8.16
CA ARG A 77 3.86 3.82 8.61
C ARG A 77 2.83 4.28 7.58
N ILE A 78 1.60 4.50 8.00
CA ILE A 78 0.56 5.08 7.15
C ILE A 78 0.89 6.57 6.93
N ALA A 79 0.79 7.01 5.68
CA ALA A 79 0.91 8.41 5.27
C ALA A 79 -0.28 8.75 4.39
N THR A 80 -1.12 9.68 4.84
CA THR A 80 -2.40 9.99 4.21
C THR A 80 -2.30 11.13 3.21
N ARG A 81 -3.12 11.10 2.14
CA ARG A 81 -3.26 12.23 1.21
C ARG A 81 -4.73 12.44 0.84
N CYS A 82 -5.12 13.70 0.74
CA CYS A 82 -6.40 14.09 0.17
C CYS A 82 -6.18 14.36 -1.32
N LEU A 83 -6.94 13.70 -2.18
CA LEU A 83 -6.96 13.94 -3.63
C LEU A 83 -8.15 14.82 -3.98
N SER A 84 -7.97 15.71 -4.94
CA SER A 84 -9.05 16.49 -5.56
C SER A 84 -10.04 15.54 -6.25
N VAL A 85 -11.34 15.81 -6.14
CA VAL A 85 -12.34 15.16 -7.03
C VAL A 85 -12.34 15.88 -8.37
N ALA A 86 -11.23 15.72 -9.08
CA ALA A 86 -11.02 16.26 -10.42
C ALA A 86 -10.08 15.33 -11.20
N PHE A 87 -10.46 14.96 -12.43
CA PHE A 87 -9.84 13.87 -13.20
C PHE A 87 -8.31 14.04 -13.30
N ASP A 88 -7.84 14.87 -14.23
CA ASP A 88 -6.42 14.98 -14.57
C ASP A 88 -5.55 15.50 -13.40
N GLN A 89 -6.16 16.19 -12.42
CA GLN A 89 -5.45 16.67 -11.22
C GLN A 89 -5.23 15.56 -10.19
N SER A 90 -6.22 14.71 -9.94
CA SER A 90 -6.12 13.62 -8.97
C SER A 90 -4.97 12.65 -9.27
N LEU A 91 -4.68 12.39 -10.55
CA LEU A 91 -3.53 11.60 -10.97
C LEU A 91 -2.20 12.31 -10.73
N ARG A 92 -2.10 13.64 -10.94
CA ARG A 92 -0.87 14.40 -10.62
C ARG A 92 -0.55 14.37 -9.14
N GLU A 93 -1.57 14.62 -8.30
CA GLU A 93 -1.45 14.57 -6.84
C GLU A 93 -1.05 13.17 -6.33
N LEU A 94 -1.54 12.11 -6.98
CA LEU A 94 -1.13 10.73 -6.72
C LEU A 94 0.31 10.45 -7.19
N ASP A 95 0.69 10.89 -8.40
CA ASP A 95 2.02 10.70 -8.98
C ASP A 95 3.10 11.35 -8.09
N ASP A 96 2.84 12.57 -7.60
CA ASP A 96 3.68 13.28 -6.65
C ASP A 96 3.76 12.56 -5.30
N ALA A 97 2.62 12.11 -4.75
CA ALA A 97 2.57 11.39 -3.48
C ALA A 97 3.35 10.07 -3.51
N ILE A 98 3.22 9.28 -4.58
CA ILE A 98 3.97 8.04 -4.79
C ILE A 98 5.47 8.34 -4.91
N SER A 99 5.84 9.32 -5.75
CA SER A 99 7.25 9.66 -6.01
C SER A 99 7.96 10.20 -4.76
N ALA A 100 7.27 11.01 -3.94
CA ALA A 100 7.81 11.55 -2.70
C ALA A 100 7.95 10.50 -1.58
N LEU A 101 6.96 9.60 -1.43
CA LEU A 101 6.92 8.64 -0.32
C LEU A 101 7.63 7.32 -0.62
N ARG A 102 7.73 6.91 -1.89
CA ARG A 102 8.18 5.58 -2.36
C ARG A 102 7.61 4.44 -1.50
N PRO A 103 6.26 4.34 -1.41
CA PRO A 103 5.59 3.46 -0.46
C PRO A 103 5.85 1.98 -0.75
N ALA A 104 5.51 1.09 0.19
CA ALA A 104 5.51 -0.36 -0.03
C ALA A 104 4.18 -0.87 -0.63
N LEU A 105 3.12 -0.07 -0.49
CA LEU A 105 1.75 -0.35 -0.91
C LEU A 105 0.99 0.97 -1.01
N VAL A 106 0.12 1.08 -2.00
CA VAL A 106 -0.84 2.18 -2.16
C VAL A 106 -2.26 1.62 -2.02
N LEU A 107 -3.08 2.28 -1.21
CA LEU A 107 -4.52 2.03 -1.15
C LEU A 107 -5.25 3.35 -1.36
N CYS A 108 -6.02 3.44 -2.44
CA CYS A 108 -6.91 4.57 -2.67
C CYS A 108 -8.32 4.25 -2.13
N VAL A 109 -8.96 5.23 -1.50
CA VAL A 109 -10.29 5.09 -0.91
C VAL A 109 -11.23 6.12 -1.53
N GLY A 110 -12.38 5.66 -2.01
CA GLY A 110 -13.42 6.50 -2.61
C GLY A 110 -14.79 6.26 -1.99
N GLN A 111 -15.72 7.20 -2.18
CA GLN A 111 -17.09 7.09 -1.70
C GLN A 111 -18.01 6.53 -2.79
N ALA A 112 -18.70 5.42 -2.51
CA ALA A 112 -19.76 4.88 -3.36
C ALA A 112 -21.11 5.04 -2.65
N GLY A 113 -21.76 6.19 -2.87
CA GLY A 113 -23.09 6.47 -2.33
C GLY A 113 -24.09 5.38 -2.73
N GLY A 114 -24.89 4.93 -1.76
CA GLY A 114 -25.88 3.86 -1.93
C GLY A 114 -25.36 2.42 -1.72
N ARG A 115 -24.04 2.19 -1.69
CA ARG A 115 -23.50 0.91 -1.19
C ARG A 115 -23.66 0.81 0.34
N ALA A 116 -23.61 -0.40 0.87
CA ALA A 116 -23.84 -0.70 2.31
C ALA A 116 -22.61 -1.30 3.03
N GLN A 117 -21.50 -1.51 2.32
CA GLN A 117 -20.34 -2.29 2.79
C GLN A 117 -19.04 -1.62 2.34
N LEU A 118 -17.90 -2.05 2.91
CA LEU A 118 -16.59 -1.78 2.33
C LEU A 118 -16.41 -2.66 1.07
N SER A 119 -16.49 -2.06 -0.12
CA SER A 119 -16.28 -2.77 -1.38
C SER A 119 -14.80 -2.72 -1.77
N ILE A 120 -14.12 -3.86 -1.71
CA ILE A 120 -12.75 -3.96 -2.19
C ILE A 120 -12.81 -4.17 -3.70
N GLU A 121 -12.21 -3.27 -4.48
CA GLU A 121 -12.35 -3.30 -5.93
C GLU A 121 -11.43 -4.35 -6.57
N ARG A 122 -11.98 -5.17 -7.47
CA ARG A 122 -11.21 -6.14 -8.25
C ARG A 122 -10.39 -5.49 -9.36
N ILE A 123 -10.99 -4.56 -10.09
CA ILE A 123 -10.58 -4.17 -11.45
C ILE A 123 -10.85 -2.69 -11.70
N ALA A 124 -9.91 -2.04 -12.38
CA ALA A 124 -10.03 -0.68 -12.92
C ALA A 124 -10.12 -0.76 -14.45
N ILE A 125 -10.97 0.04 -15.07
CA ILE A 125 -11.22 0.02 -16.53
C ILE A 125 -10.75 1.33 -17.18
N ASN A 126 -10.25 1.25 -18.42
CA ASN A 126 -9.63 2.39 -19.12
C ASN A 126 -10.66 3.36 -19.74
N VAL A 127 -11.59 3.89 -18.93
CA VAL A 127 -12.60 4.86 -19.38
C VAL A 127 -13.02 5.84 -18.27
N ASP A 128 -13.02 7.12 -18.64
CA ASP A 128 -13.79 8.17 -17.98
C ASP A 128 -15.10 8.40 -18.76
N ASP A 129 -16.22 8.12 -18.11
CA ASP A 129 -17.57 8.50 -18.56
C ASP A 129 -18.31 9.17 -17.40
N ALA A 130 -18.49 10.49 -17.53
CA ALA A 130 -18.86 11.37 -16.43
C ALA A 130 -20.31 11.86 -16.58
N ARG A 131 -21.24 11.21 -15.86
CA ARG A 131 -22.65 11.64 -15.78
C ARG A 131 -22.84 13.06 -15.17
N ILE A 132 -21.84 13.56 -14.44
CA ILE A 132 -21.79 14.90 -13.85
C ILE A 132 -20.37 15.47 -14.00
N PRO A 133 -20.18 16.81 -14.02
CA PRO A 133 -18.84 17.40 -14.01
C PRO A 133 -18.12 17.21 -12.68
N ASP A 134 -16.80 17.20 -12.74
CA ASP A 134 -15.91 17.20 -11.57
C ASP A 134 -15.81 18.58 -10.89
N ASN A 135 -15.05 18.68 -9.80
CA ASN A 135 -14.90 19.93 -9.03
C ASN A 135 -14.19 21.06 -9.81
N LEU A 136 -13.61 20.79 -10.98
CA LEU A 136 -13.02 21.78 -11.90
C LEU A 136 -13.89 22.00 -13.16
N GLY A 137 -15.04 21.34 -13.27
CA GLY A 137 -15.96 21.45 -14.40
C GLY A 137 -15.68 20.48 -15.55
N ALA A 138 -14.73 19.54 -15.42
CA ALA A 138 -14.45 18.57 -16.48
C ALA A 138 -15.49 17.45 -16.47
N GLN A 139 -16.07 17.18 -17.65
CA GLN A 139 -17.07 16.13 -17.86
C GLN A 139 -16.73 15.30 -19.10
N PRO A 140 -15.72 14.41 -19.03
CA PRO A 140 -15.37 13.49 -20.11
C PRO A 140 -16.50 12.48 -20.40
N ILE A 141 -16.60 12.04 -21.65
CA ILE A 141 -17.52 11.00 -22.12
C ILE A 141 -16.68 10.05 -22.99
N ASP A 142 -16.75 8.74 -22.71
CA ASP A 142 -15.99 7.68 -23.40
C ASP A 142 -14.48 7.95 -23.57
N ARG A 143 -13.86 8.72 -22.66
CA ARG A 143 -12.45 9.13 -22.76
C ARG A 143 -11.55 8.03 -22.16
N ALA A 144 -10.62 7.49 -22.95
CA ALA A 144 -9.57 6.63 -22.41
C ALA A 144 -8.69 7.38 -21.40
N ILE A 145 -8.41 6.77 -20.25
CA ILE A 145 -7.61 7.35 -19.16
C ILE A 145 -6.12 7.35 -19.53
N ALA A 146 -5.66 6.29 -20.20
CA ALA A 146 -4.37 6.25 -20.89
C ALA A 146 -4.59 5.71 -22.31
N ALA A 147 -4.30 6.51 -23.33
CA ALA A 147 -4.63 6.19 -24.73
C ALA A 147 -4.00 4.88 -25.23
N ASP A 148 -2.73 4.62 -24.85
CA ASP A 148 -1.98 3.42 -25.22
C ASP A 148 -2.05 2.31 -24.16
N GLY A 149 -2.85 2.50 -23.11
CA GLY A 149 -2.99 1.54 -22.00
C GLY A 149 -3.97 0.39 -22.27
N PRO A 150 -3.85 -0.74 -21.57
CA PRO A 150 -4.75 -1.88 -21.73
C PRO A 150 -6.19 -1.51 -21.33
N ALA A 151 -7.18 -2.30 -21.78
CA ALA A 151 -8.60 -2.03 -21.47
C ALA A 151 -8.92 -2.04 -19.96
N ALA A 152 -8.13 -2.74 -19.15
CA ALA A 152 -8.29 -2.82 -17.70
C ALA A 152 -7.01 -3.29 -16.99
N TYR A 153 -6.89 -2.97 -15.68
CA TYR A 153 -5.93 -3.57 -14.76
C TYR A 153 -6.65 -4.21 -13.56
N PHE A 154 -6.14 -5.34 -13.06
CA PHE A 154 -6.57 -5.91 -11.78
C PHE A 154 -5.84 -5.24 -10.59
N SER A 155 -6.44 -5.29 -9.41
CA SER A 155 -5.81 -4.92 -8.14
C SER A 155 -4.65 -5.87 -7.78
N ASP A 156 -3.51 -5.34 -7.37
CA ASP A 156 -2.36 -6.13 -6.87
C ASP A 156 -2.56 -6.63 -5.43
N LEU A 157 -3.60 -6.12 -4.76
CA LEU A 157 -3.84 -6.41 -3.36
C LEU A 157 -4.44 -7.82 -3.20
N PRO A 158 -4.17 -8.51 -2.08
CA PRO A 158 -4.79 -9.80 -1.78
C PRO A 158 -6.23 -9.56 -1.30
N ILE A 159 -7.12 -9.18 -2.22
CA ILE A 159 -8.46 -8.68 -1.95
C ILE A 159 -9.33 -9.70 -1.19
N LYS A 160 -9.12 -11.01 -1.38
CA LYS A 160 -9.85 -12.06 -0.64
C LYS A 160 -9.31 -12.24 0.78
N ALA A 161 -8.01 -12.04 1.01
CA ALA A 161 -7.44 -11.98 2.35
C ALA A 161 -7.91 -10.74 3.12
N MET A 162 -7.96 -9.59 2.45
CA MET A 162 -8.55 -8.35 2.99
C MET A 162 -10.02 -8.55 3.36
N LEU A 163 -10.84 -9.07 2.43
CA LEU A 163 -12.26 -9.39 2.67
C LEU A 163 -12.44 -10.27 3.90
N ALA A 164 -11.66 -11.35 4.01
CA ALA A 164 -11.77 -12.29 5.12
C ALA A 164 -11.34 -11.66 6.45
N ALA A 165 -10.34 -10.77 6.46
CA ALA A 165 -9.89 -10.07 7.66
C ALA A 165 -10.92 -9.03 8.13
N VAL A 166 -11.45 -8.20 7.22
CA VAL A 166 -12.45 -7.16 7.53
C VAL A 166 -13.75 -7.79 8.05
N ARG A 167 -14.22 -8.87 7.41
CA ARG A 167 -15.38 -9.64 7.90
C ARG A 167 -15.12 -10.31 9.26
N ALA A 168 -13.90 -10.83 9.50
CA ALA A 168 -13.53 -11.39 10.80
C ALA A 168 -13.44 -10.33 11.93
N ALA A 169 -13.22 -9.06 11.58
CA ALA A 169 -13.32 -7.93 12.50
C ALA A 169 -14.77 -7.44 12.73
N GLY A 170 -15.78 -8.14 12.20
CA GLY A 170 -17.20 -7.80 12.35
C GLY A 170 -17.70 -6.68 11.41
N ILE A 171 -16.89 -6.28 10.42
CA ILE A 171 -17.20 -5.16 9.53
C ILE A 171 -17.75 -5.69 8.19
N PRO A 172 -18.89 -5.18 7.69
CA PRO A 172 -19.46 -5.64 6.43
C PRO A 172 -18.59 -5.20 5.24
N ALA A 173 -18.23 -6.16 4.40
CA ALA A 173 -17.33 -5.97 3.27
C ALA A 173 -17.63 -6.96 2.13
N GLU A 174 -17.28 -6.59 0.92
CA GLU A 174 -17.52 -7.34 -0.32
C GLU A 174 -16.34 -7.18 -1.31
N ILE A 175 -16.34 -7.96 -2.39
CA ILE A 175 -15.52 -7.65 -3.56
C ILE A 175 -16.45 -7.01 -4.59
N SER A 176 -16.13 -5.80 -5.03
CA SER A 176 -16.81 -5.17 -6.16
C SER A 176 -16.10 -5.54 -7.48
N GLN A 177 -16.89 -5.61 -8.55
CA GLN A 177 -16.40 -5.88 -9.91
C GLN A 177 -16.36 -4.60 -10.77
N THR A 178 -16.71 -3.43 -10.22
CA THR A 178 -16.65 -2.14 -10.91
C THR A 178 -16.43 -0.97 -9.95
N ALA A 179 -15.42 -0.15 -10.23
CA ALA A 179 -15.18 1.13 -9.56
C ALA A 179 -16.02 2.29 -10.15
N GLY A 180 -16.96 1.99 -11.06
CA GLY A 180 -17.65 2.98 -11.88
C GLY A 180 -16.79 3.48 -13.04
N THR A 181 -17.16 4.64 -13.59
CA THR A 181 -16.52 5.31 -14.74
C THR A 181 -16.08 6.74 -14.41
N TYR A 182 -16.11 7.11 -13.13
CA TYR A 182 -15.84 8.47 -12.63
C TYR A 182 -14.45 8.57 -11.97
N VAL A 183 -14.13 9.71 -11.34
CA VAL A 183 -12.80 10.01 -10.75
C VAL A 183 -12.25 8.90 -9.84
N CYS A 184 -13.09 8.10 -9.18
CA CYS A 184 -12.63 6.93 -8.40
C CYS A 184 -12.02 5.83 -9.29
N ASN A 185 -12.64 5.48 -10.42
CA ASN A 185 -12.07 4.59 -11.42
C ASN A 185 -10.86 5.22 -12.12
N HIS A 186 -10.92 6.53 -12.42
CA HIS A 186 -9.79 7.29 -12.98
C HIS A 186 -8.52 7.11 -12.14
N VAL A 187 -8.62 7.38 -10.83
CA VAL A 187 -7.53 7.23 -9.87
C VAL A 187 -7.09 5.78 -9.70
N PHE A 188 -8.02 4.82 -9.67
CA PHE A 188 -7.67 3.40 -9.58
C PHE A 188 -6.90 2.93 -10.82
N TYR A 189 -7.39 3.24 -12.02
CA TYR A 189 -6.74 2.85 -13.27
C TYR A 189 -5.37 3.53 -13.42
N GLY A 190 -5.29 4.84 -13.19
CA GLY A 190 -4.02 5.57 -13.27
C GLY A 190 -2.99 5.12 -12.23
N LEU A 191 -3.43 4.72 -11.02
CA LEU A 191 -2.58 4.02 -10.05
C LEU A 191 -2.00 2.74 -10.65
N MET A 192 -2.86 1.82 -11.12
CA MET A 192 -2.39 0.53 -11.63
C MET A 192 -1.48 0.68 -12.85
N HIS A 193 -1.83 1.59 -13.76
CA HIS A 193 -1.02 1.94 -14.93
C HIS A 193 0.38 2.44 -14.51
N ARG A 194 0.49 3.40 -13.58
CA ARG A 194 1.81 3.87 -13.12
C ARG A 194 2.63 2.74 -12.49
N LEU A 195 2.00 1.86 -11.69
CA LEU A 195 2.70 0.74 -11.05
C LEU A 195 3.20 -0.34 -12.02
N HIS A 196 2.54 -0.50 -13.18
CA HIS A 196 2.94 -1.46 -14.21
C HIS A 196 3.95 -0.88 -15.21
N GLU A 197 3.81 0.38 -15.60
CA GLU A 197 4.64 0.98 -16.65
C GLU A 197 5.93 1.69 -16.13
N ARG A 198 6.14 1.82 -14.82
CA ARG A 198 7.32 2.53 -14.26
C ARG A 198 8.20 1.70 -13.32
N ASP A 199 9.47 1.58 -13.69
CA ASP A 199 10.55 0.94 -12.91
C ASP A 199 10.72 1.52 -11.49
N ASP A 200 10.45 2.82 -11.29
CA ASP A 200 10.61 3.46 -9.98
C ASP A 200 9.62 2.94 -8.92
N THR A 201 8.53 2.31 -9.39
CA THR A 201 7.51 1.65 -8.58
C THR A 201 7.61 0.11 -8.56
N ALA A 202 8.70 -0.47 -9.06
CA ALA A 202 8.89 -1.93 -9.09
C ALA A 202 8.70 -2.60 -7.71
N GLY A 203 7.69 -3.48 -7.62
CA GLY A 203 7.35 -4.23 -6.40
C GLY A 203 6.55 -3.45 -5.35
N VAL A 204 6.09 -2.24 -5.66
CA VAL A 204 4.93 -1.60 -5.00
C VAL A 204 3.66 -2.34 -5.46
N ARG A 205 2.60 -2.29 -4.65
CA ARG A 205 1.29 -2.89 -4.99
C ARG A 205 0.18 -1.86 -4.80
N GLY A 206 -0.75 -1.79 -5.75
CA GLY A 206 -1.87 -0.86 -5.75
C GLY A 206 -3.23 -1.53 -5.69
N GLY A 207 -4.22 -0.78 -5.23
CA GLY A 207 -5.63 -1.16 -5.25
C GLY A 207 -6.54 -0.08 -4.70
N PHE A 208 -7.86 -0.31 -4.81
CA PHE A 208 -8.89 0.64 -4.42
C PHE A 208 -9.95 0.00 -3.51
N VAL A 209 -10.50 0.79 -2.59
CA VAL A 209 -11.66 0.41 -1.76
C VAL A 209 -12.72 1.51 -1.83
N HIS A 210 -13.95 1.14 -2.19
CA HIS A 210 -15.11 1.99 -2.00
C HIS A 210 -15.73 1.81 -0.61
N ILE A 211 -16.24 2.91 -0.07
CA ILE A 211 -16.93 2.96 1.23
C ILE A 211 -18.32 3.59 1.07
N PRO A 212 -19.28 3.31 1.97
CA PRO A 212 -20.62 3.88 1.91
C PRO A 212 -20.66 5.34 2.41
N TYR A 213 -21.86 5.93 2.50
CA TYR A 213 -22.06 7.21 3.16
C TYR A 213 -21.66 7.17 4.65
N SER A 214 -21.30 8.34 5.21
CA SER A 214 -21.32 8.53 6.67
C SER A 214 -22.77 8.62 7.18
N PRO A 215 -23.03 8.42 8.48
CA PRO A 215 -24.38 8.62 9.03
C PRO A 215 -24.86 10.07 8.89
N ALA A 216 -23.93 11.03 8.95
CA ALA A 216 -24.21 12.47 8.78
C ALA A 216 -24.60 12.86 7.34
N GLN A 217 -24.11 12.12 6.34
CA GLN A 217 -24.57 12.24 4.96
C GLN A 217 -25.87 11.45 4.74
N ALA A 218 -25.97 10.20 5.20
CA ALA A 218 -27.19 9.39 5.05
C ALA A 218 -28.42 10.01 5.74
N ALA A 219 -28.26 10.76 6.83
CA ALA A 219 -29.32 11.55 7.44
C ALA A 219 -29.96 12.60 6.49
N ARG A 220 -29.28 12.93 5.38
CA ARG A 220 -29.74 13.87 4.33
C ARG A 220 -30.20 13.16 3.05
N HIS A 221 -30.04 11.84 2.97
CA HIS A 221 -30.37 10.99 1.82
C HIS A 221 -31.28 9.83 2.26
N PRO A 222 -32.62 10.01 2.30
CA PRO A 222 -33.53 9.04 2.91
C PRO A 222 -33.42 7.61 2.35
N GLY A 223 -33.25 6.63 3.24
CA GLY A 223 -33.22 5.20 2.91
C GLY A 223 -31.86 4.64 2.45
N VAL A 224 -30.80 5.45 2.35
CA VAL A 224 -29.46 4.95 1.98
C VAL A 224 -28.75 4.31 3.18
N ALA A 225 -27.91 3.31 2.91
CA ALA A 225 -27.04 2.70 3.90
C ALA A 225 -25.83 3.60 4.23
N SER A 226 -25.27 3.44 5.44
CA SER A 226 -24.08 4.13 5.92
C SER A 226 -23.27 3.29 6.90
N LEU A 227 -22.02 3.68 7.13
CA LEU A 227 -21.16 3.18 8.22
C LEU A 227 -20.49 4.34 8.94
N ALA A 228 -20.31 4.23 10.26
CA ALA A 228 -19.58 5.22 11.05
C ALA A 228 -18.12 5.34 10.58
N ILE A 229 -17.57 6.56 10.62
CA ILE A 229 -16.22 6.87 10.11
C ILE A 229 -15.16 6.02 10.80
N GLU A 230 -15.32 5.78 12.10
CA GLU A 230 -14.45 4.96 12.95
C GLU A 230 -14.52 3.48 12.55
N THR A 231 -15.70 2.98 12.17
CA THR A 231 -15.88 1.62 11.64
C THR A 231 -15.20 1.48 10.29
N VAL A 232 -15.32 2.49 9.42
CA VAL A 232 -14.63 2.50 8.12
C VAL A 232 -13.12 2.56 8.31
N ALA A 233 -12.60 3.44 9.17
CA ALA A 233 -11.18 3.55 9.48
C ALA A 233 -10.61 2.25 10.04
N GLN A 234 -11.29 1.60 10.99
CA GLN A 234 -10.89 0.28 11.49
C GLN A 234 -10.91 -0.79 10.38
N GLY A 235 -11.90 -0.78 9.49
CA GLY A 235 -11.97 -1.67 8.33
C GLY A 235 -10.80 -1.47 7.36
N LEU A 236 -10.45 -0.23 7.05
CA LEU A 236 -9.30 0.13 6.23
C LEU A 236 -7.97 -0.28 6.89
N ARG A 237 -7.82 -0.05 8.20
CA ARG A 237 -6.64 -0.49 8.97
C ARG A 237 -6.45 -2.01 8.92
N VAL A 238 -7.53 -2.78 9.13
CA VAL A 238 -7.52 -4.25 9.05
C VAL A 238 -7.23 -4.74 7.63
N ALA A 239 -7.80 -4.09 6.61
CA ALA A 239 -7.52 -4.39 5.21
C ALA A 239 -6.04 -4.13 4.85
N LEU A 240 -5.46 -3.01 5.31
CA LEU A 240 -4.04 -2.71 5.13
C LEU A 240 -3.13 -3.74 5.82
N GLU A 241 -3.45 -4.15 7.06
CA GLU A 241 -2.69 -5.19 7.77
C GLU A 241 -2.69 -6.52 7.02
N ALA A 242 -3.87 -6.96 6.54
CA ALA A 242 -4.01 -8.15 5.72
C ALA A 242 -3.24 -8.03 4.39
N ALA A 243 -3.29 -6.87 3.73
CA ALA A 243 -2.61 -6.63 2.46
C ALA A 243 -1.08 -6.57 2.59
N LEU A 244 -0.55 -6.03 3.69
CA LEU A 244 0.89 -5.97 3.96
C LEU A 244 1.48 -7.34 4.33
N THR A 245 0.75 -8.11 5.15
CA THR A 245 1.18 -9.43 5.64
C THR A 245 0.95 -10.55 4.62
N THR A 246 -0.03 -10.41 3.73
CA THR A 246 -0.34 -11.42 2.70
C THR A 246 0.29 -11.06 1.35
N ARG A 247 0.90 -12.05 0.69
CA ARG A 247 1.47 -11.92 -0.67
C ARG A 247 0.71 -12.73 -1.71
N THR A 248 0.35 -13.97 -1.41
CA THR A 248 -0.51 -14.81 -2.25
C THR A 248 -1.94 -14.75 -1.72
N ASP A 249 -2.91 -14.36 -2.55
CA ASP A 249 -4.29 -14.17 -2.10
C ASP A 249 -5.03 -15.49 -1.81
N ARG A 250 -6.09 -15.42 -0.99
CA ARG A 250 -6.93 -16.56 -0.61
C ARG A 250 -7.83 -17.00 -1.77
N ARG A 251 -7.84 -18.29 -2.09
CA ARG A 251 -8.76 -18.88 -3.08
C ARG A 251 -10.15 -19.12 -2.46
N ILE A 252 -10.99 -18.08 -2.41
CA ILE A 252 -12.39 -18.17 -1.96
C ILE A 252 -13.37 -17.49 -2.92
N ALA A 253 -14.58 -18.04 -3.03
CA ALA A 253 -15.67 -17.50 -3.83
C ALA A 253 -16.12 -16.12 -3.29
N ALA A 254 -16.19 -15.15 -4.20
CA ALA A 254 -16.75 -13.81 -4.05
C ALA A 254 -16.53 -13.10 -5.41
N GLY A 255 -17.30 -13.54 -6.41
CA GLY A 255 -17.62 -12.76 -7.60
C GLY A 255 -19.06 -12.26 -7.48
N ALA A 256 -19.56 -11.63 -8.53
CA ALA A 256 -20.97 -11.29 -8.68
C ALA A 256 -21.47 -11.83 -10.03
N GLU A 257 -22.75 -12.15 -10.11
CA GLU A 257 -23.42 -12.64 -11.33
C GLU A 257 -24.23 -11.52 -12.01
N HIS A 258 -24.54 -10.46 -11.26
CA HIS A 258 -25.25 -9.23 -11.63
C HIS A 258 -24.56 -8.04 -10.93
#